data_AF-A0A9E2XEM5-F1
#
_entry.id   AF-A0A9E2XEM5-F1
#
_cell.length_a   1.000
_cell.length_b   1.000
_cell.length_c   1.000
_cell.angle_alpha   90.00
_cell.angle_beta   90.00
_cell.angle_gamma   90.00
#
_symmetry.space_group_name_H-M   'P 1'
#
loop_
_entity.id
_entity.type
_entity.pdbx_description
1 polymer ?
#
loop_
_entity_poly.entity_id
_entity_poly.type
_entity_poly.pdbx_seq_one_letter_code
_entity_poly.pdbx_strand_id
1 'polypeptide(L)' 'MFDKELGGLTELVRETAPHVWQLLDWTSRGDVVVIEFQSTSTAGGRRIDRRGIDKFRLREGRIVEERVYADTAEARGIA' A
#
# COMPACT_ATOMS: atom_id res chain seq x y z
N MET A 1 2.15 -21.51 -7.05
CA MET A 1 1.47 -20.27 -7.52
C MET A 1 1.78 -19.11 -6.58
N PHE A 2 1.63 -19.25 -5.25
CA PHE A 2 2.01 -18.23 -4.25
C PHE A 2 3.48 -17.80 -4.28
N ASP A 3 4.44 -18.72 -4.48
CA ASP A 3 5.88 -18.37 -4.49
C ASP A 3 6.29 -17.43 -5.62
N LYS A 4 5.59 -17.49 -6.76
CA LYS A 4 5.91 -16.65 -7.93
C LYS A 4 5.41 -15.22 -7.75
N GLU A 5 4.24 -15.07 -7.13
CA GLU A 5 3.66 -13.76 -6.74
C GLU A 5 4.50 -13.07 -5.66
N LEU A 6 4.98 -13.83 -4.66
CA LEU A 6 5.88 -13.30 -3.62
C LEU A 6 7.27 -12.94 -4.18
N GLY A 7 7.79 -13.71 -5.13
CA GLY A 7 9.01 -13.38 -5.86
C GLY A 7 8.88 -12.08 -6.65
N GLY A 8 7.79 -11.91 -7.40
CA GLY A 8 7.50 -10.68 -8.15
C GLY A 8 7.33 -9.45 -7.24
N LEU A 9 6.66 -9.62 -6.10
CA LEU A 9 6.54 -8.55 -5.10
C LEU A 9 7.91 -8.16 -4.53
N THR A 10 8.77 -9.15 -4.27
CA THR A 10 10.13 -8.90 -3.74
C THR A 10 10.98 -8.12 -4.74
N GLU A 11 10.89 -8.46 -6.02
CA GLU A 11 11.61 -7.76 -7.09
C GLU A 11 11.09 -6.32 -7.26
N LEU A 12 9.77 -6.13 -7.26
CA LEU A 12 9.15 -4.81 -7.28
C LEU A 12 9.60 -3.94 -6.10
N VAL A 13 9.67 -4.50 -4.88
CA VAL A 13 10.14 -3.77 -3.69
C VAL A 13 11.62 -3.37 -3.83
N ARG A 14 12.46 -4.21 -4.45
CA ARG A 14 13.87 -3.87 -4.74
C ARG A 14 13.99 -2.77 -5.77
N GLU A 15 13.23 -2.84 -6.85
CA GLU A 15 13.24 -1.82 -7.91
C GLU A 15 12.70 -0.48 -7.44
N THR A 16 11.74 -0.51 -6.51
CA THR A 16 11.08 0.70 -6.01
C THR A 16 11.75 1.33 -4.78
N ALA A 17 12.89 0.77 -4.37
CA ALA A 17 13.66 1.24 -3.22
C ALA A 17 14.26 2.64 -3.46
N PRO A 18 14.27 3.53 -2.44
CA PRO A 18 13.67 3.35 -1.12
C PRO A 18 12.14 3.40 -1.19
N HIS A 19 11.49 2.37 -0.62
CA HIS A 19 10.05 2.35 -0.41
C HIS A 19 9.77 2.72 1.05
N VAL A 20 9.17 3.88 1.27
CA VAL A 20 8.84 4.39 2.61
C VAL A 20 7.33 4.47 2.74
N TRP A 21 6.78 3.86 3.77
CA TRP A 21 5.35 3.93 4.10
C TRP A 21 5.17 4.68 5.41
N GLN A 22 4.19 5.58 5.46
CA GLN A 22 3.93 6.43 6.61
C GLN A 22 2.43 6.47 6.92
N LEU A 23 2.09 6.23 8.19
CA LEU A 23 0.74 6.48 8.71
C LEU A 23 0.55 7.99 8.87
N LEU A 24 -0.51 8.52 8.27
CA LEU A 24 -0.87 9.94 8.36
C LEU A 24 -1.93 10.18 9.42
N ASP A 25 -3.01 9.40 9.38
CA ASP A 25 -4.11 9.47 10.33
C ASP A 25 -4.86 8.12 10.39
N TRP A 26 -5.72 7.96 11.39
CA TRP A 26 -6.56 6.78 11.51
C TRP A 26 -7.86 7.03 12.27
N THR A 27 -8.85 6.19 12.00
CA THR A 27 -10.09 6.13 12.76
C THR A 27 -10.59 4.69 12.85
N SER A 28 -11.53 4.44 13.77
CA SER A 28 -12.13 3.13 13.93
C SER A 28 -13.60 3.20 14.30
N ARG A 29 -14.34 2.15 13.94
CA ARG A 29 -15.73 1.95 14.35
C ARG A 29 -16.05 0.46 14.39
N GLY A 30 -16.32 -0.06 15.58
CA GLY A 30 -16.60 -1.48 15.75
C GLY A 30 -15.40 -2.33 15.34
N ASP A 31 -15.61 -3.26 14.41
CA ASP A 31 -14.58 -4.14 13.85
C ASP A 31 -13.87 -3.55 12.62
N VAL A 32 -14.08 -2.27 12.31
CA VAL A 32 -13.47 -1.60 11.16
C VAL A 32 -12.41 -0.60 11.63
N VAL A 33 -11.24 -0.66 11.00
CA VAL A 33 -10.17 0.34 11.12
C VAL A 33 -9.95 0.95 9.75
N VAL A 34 -9.85 2.28 9.70
CA VAL A 34 -9.51 3.03 8.49
C VAL A 34 -8.26 3.82 8.77
N ILE A 35 -7.27 3.73 7.88
CA ILE A 35 -6.04 4.51 7.97
C ILE A 35 -5.85 5.34 6.71
N GLU A 36 -5.34 6.56 6.87
CA GLU A 36 -4.76 7.33 5.78
C GLU A 36 -3.25 7.11 5.78
N PHE A 37 -2.69 6.84 4.61
CA PHE A 37 -1.26 6.61 4.46
C PHE A 37 -0.68 7.40 3.30
N GLN A 38 0.64 7.57 3.37
CA GLN A 38 1.46 7.97 2.24
C GLN A 38 2.56 6.95 2.04
N SER A 39 2.78 6.56 0.78
CA SER A 39 3.94 5.80 0.36
C SER A 39 4.79 6.61 -0.59
N THR A 40 6.09 6.54 -0.41
CA THR A 40 7.09 7.09 -1.30
C THR A 40 7.86 5.95 -1.91
N SER A 41 8.07 5.99 -3.21
CA SER A 41 8.91 5.04 -3.95
C SER A 41 9.72 5.76 -5.01
N THR A 42 10.70 5.07 -5.60
CA THR A 42 11.40 5.55 -6.80
C THR A 42 11.16 4.57 -7.94
N ALA A 43 10.70 5.02 -9.12
CA ALA A 43 10.66 4.17 -10.31
C ALA A 43 11.15 4.96 -11.53
N GLY A 44 11.99 4.33 -12.38
CA GLY A 44 12.60 5.01 -13.53
C GLY A 44 13.40 6.26 -13.15
N GLY A 45 14.03 6.27 -11.98
CA GLY A 45 14.78 7.43 -11.45
C GLY A 45 13.90 8.59 -10.96
N ARG A 46 12.58 8.44 -10.97
CA ARG A 46 11.63 9.46 -10.48
C ARG A 46 11.05 9.05 -9.14
N ARG A 47 10.98 10.01 -8.22
CA ARG A 47 10.22 9.87 -6.98
C ARG A 47 8.72 9.85 -7.30
N ILE A 48 8.00 8.94 -6.65
CA ILE A 48 6.56 8.78 -6.76
C ILE A 48 5.99 8.75 -5.34
N ASP A 49 5.09 9.67 -5.06
CA ASP A 49 4.42 9.80 -3.77
C ASP A 49 2.93 9.44 -3.95
N ARG A 50 2.47 8.39 -3.30
CA ARG A 50 1.07 7.93 -3.37
C ARG A 50 0.41 8.08 -2.02
N ARG A 51 -0.72 8.77 -1.99
CA ARG A 51 -1.64 8.76 -0.85
C ARG A 51 -2.75 7.75 -1.08
N GLY A 52 -3.18 7.14 0.01
CA GLY A 52 -4.28 6.20 -0.02
C GLY A 52 -4.94 6.03 1.34
N ILE A 53 -6.05 5.30 1.29
CA ILE A 53 -6.84 4.89 2.45
C ILE A 53 -6.89 3.37 2.45
N ASP A 54 -6.49 2.75 3.55
CA ASP A 54 -6.76 1.32 3.79
C ASP A 54 -7.94 1.20 4.74
N LYS A 55 -8.88 0.33 4.37
CA LYS A 55 -10.00 -0.07 5.22
C LYS A 55 -9.86 -1.53 5.57
N PHE A 56 -9.62 -1.79 6.84
CA PHE A 56 -9.52 -3.13 7.40
C PHE A 56 -10.82 -3.53 8.07
N ARG A 57 -11.23 -4.78 7.86
CA ARG A 57 -12.18 -5.47 8.75
C ARG A 57 -11.41 -6.41 9.65
N LEU A 58 -11.69 -6.34 10.93
CA LEU A 58 -11.07 -7.14 11.96
C LEU A 58 -11.98 -8.27 12.41
N ARG A 59 -11.38 -9.38 12.85
CA ARG A 59 -12.05 -10.43 13.61
C ARG A 59 -11.06 -10.94 14.64
N GLU A 60 -11.44 -10.94 15.92
CA GLU A 60 -10.59 -11.42 17.01
C GLU A 60 -9.21 -10.71 17.02
N GLY A 61 -9.20 -9.40 16.75
CA GLY A 61 -7.99 -8.59 16.71
C GLY A 61 -7.09 -8.80 15.48
N ARG A 62 -7.52 -9.60 14.50
CA ARG A 62 -6.77 -9.87 13.27
C ARG A 62 -7.45 -9.25 12.06
N ILE A 63 -6.66 -8.76 11.10
CA ILE A 63 -7.17 -8.30 9.80
C ILE A 63 -7.66 -9.52 9.03
N VAL A 64 -8.92 -9.48 8.60
CA VAL A 64 -9.56 -10.55 7.81
C VAL A 64 -10.02 -10.08 6.43
N GLU A 65 -10.04 -8.77 6.20
CA GLU A 65 -10.22 -8.15 4.89
C GLU A 65 -9.47 -6.82 4.87
N GLU A 66 -8.87 -6.49 3.73
CA GLU A 66 -8.30 -5.18 3.42
C GLU A 66 -8.91 -4.69 2.11
N ARG A 67 -9.29 -3.42 2.07
CA ARG A 67 -9.60 -2.71 0.83
C ARG A 67 -8.81 -1.42 0.79
N VAL A 68 -7.99 -1.28 -0.25
CA VAL A 68 -7.12 -0.14 -0.48
C VAL A 68 -7.74 0.78 -1.52
N TYR A 69 -7.81 2.07 -1.22
CA TYR A 69 -8.19 3.12 -2.15
C TYR A 69 -6.99 4.05 -2.31
N ALA A 70 -6.33 4.02 -3.46
CA ALA A 70 -5.18 4.86 -3.73
C ALA A 70 -5.33 5.57 -5.07
N ASP A 71 -4.82 6.80 -5.16
CA ASP A 71 -4.69 7.46 -6.45
C ASP A 71 -3.58 6.78 -7.25
N THR A 72 -3.98 6.14 -8.35
CA THR A 72 -3.08 5.44 -9.27
C THR A 72 -2.72 6.28 -10.48
N ALA A 73 -3.18 7.53 -10.59
CA ALA A 73 -2.92 8.39 -11.74
C ALA A 73 -1.42 8.51 -12.03
N GLU A 74 -0.58 8.68 -11.00
CA GLU A 74 0.88 8.74 -11.16
C GLU A 74 1.49 7.41 -11.66
N ALA A 75 0.84 6.28 -11.44
CA ALA A 75 1.32 4.98 -11.91
C ALA A 75 0.97 4.71 -13.39
N ARG A 76 0.04 5.48 -14.00
CA ARG A 76 -0.45 5.23 -15.37
C ARG A 76 0.56 5.54 -16.48
N GLY A 77 1.69 6.19 -16.16
CA GLY A 77 2.73 6.56 -17.13
C GLY A 77 4.03 5.76 -17.01
N ILE A 78 4.02 4.65 -16.25
CA ILE A 78 5.21 3.87 -15.88
C ILE A 78 5.08 2.39 -16.29
N ALA A 79 4.08 2.07 -17.14
CA ALA A 79 3.86 0.73 -17.68
C ALA A 79 4.48 0.58 -19.06
#